data_AF-A0A7C4RBQ4-F1
#
_entry.id   AF-A0A7C4RBQ4-F1
#
_cell.length_a   1.000
_cell.length_b   1.000
_cell.length_c   1.000
_cell.angle_alpha   90.00
_cell.angle_beta   90.00
_cell.angle_gamma   90.00
#
_symmetry.space_group_name_H-M   'P 1'
#
loop_
_entity.id
_entity.type
_entity.pdbx_description
1 polymer ?
#
loop_
_entity_poly.entity_id
_entity_poly.type
_entity_poly.pdbx_seq_one_letter_code
_entity_poly.pdbx_strand_id
1 'polypeptide(L)'
;MLERALYNIAGMEWFWVLLLICASYLLYYILIKRPKEKKKKVRESVILSIIRSRNGATVDDIIIGAHLSAEEASSELRSLLSKGVIKSVEREGKIYYVIA
;
A
#
# COMPACT_ATOMS: atom_id res chain seq x y z
N MET A 1 54.57 9.37 -10.68
CA MET A 1 53.65 10.11 -9.77
C MET A 1 52.39 10.62 -10.48
N LEU A 2 52.47 11.06 -11.74
CA LEU A 2 51.30 11.54 -12.52
C LEU A 2 50.19 10.49 -12.76
N GLU A 3 50.53 9.22 -12.98
CA GLU A 3 49.54 8.17 -13.24
C GLU A 3 48.61 7.87 -12.05
N ARG A 4 49.09 8.02 -10.80
CA ARG A 4 48.25 7.86 -9.60
C ARG A 4 47.26 9.01 -9.42
N ALA A 5 47.60 10.21 -9.89
CA ALA A 5 46.71 11.37 -9.81
C ALA A 5 45.54 11.24 -10.79
N LEU A 6 45.80 10.78 -12.02
CA LEU A 6 44.77 10.52 -13.03
C LEU A 6 43.77 9.43 -12.60
N TYR A 7 44.25 8.36 -11.95
CA TYR A 7 43.38 7.29 -11.46
C TYR A 7 42.46 7.74 -10.32
N ASN A 8 42.94 8.63 -9.45
CA ASN A 8 42.12 9.22 -8.38
C ASN A 8 41.04 10.17 -8.89
N ILE A 9 41.30 10.92 -9.96
CA ILE A 9 40.31 11.82 -10.57
C ILE A 9 39.22 11.00 -11.26
N ALA A 10 39.61 10.00 -12.05
CA ALA A 10 38.66 9.10 -12.71
C ALA A 10 37.78 8.34 -11.70
N GLY A 11 38.37 7.78 -10.64
CA GLY A 11 37.62 7.08 -9.58
C GLY A 11 36.64 7.98 -8.82
N MET A 12 36.96 9.27 -8.68
CA MET A 12 36.09 10.25 -8.04
C MET A 12 34.86 10.58 -8.89
N GLU A 13 35.00 10.70 -10.21
CA GLU A 13 33.86 10.93 -11.11
C GLU A 13 32.89 9.74 -11.12
N TRP A 14 33.40 8.51 -11.14
CA TRP A 14 32.56 7.31 -11.04
C TRP A 14 31.80 7.22 -9.71
N PHE A 15 32.39 7.70 -8.62
CA PHE A 15 31.70 7.79 -7.32
C PHE A 15 30.49 8.72 -7.38
N TRP A 16 30.62 9.91 -7.98
CA TRP A 16 29.51 10.86 -8.14
C TRP A 16 28.41 10.30 -9.04
N VAL A 17 28.75 9.59 -10.12
CA VAL A 17 27.78 8.94 -11.01
C VAL A 17 26.98 7.85 -10.27
N LEU A 18 27.65 6.99 -9.49
CA LEU A 18 26.99 5.98 -8.68
C LEU A 18 26.07 6.61 -7.61
N LEU A 19 26.49 7.71 -7.01
CA LEU A 19 25.71 8.43 -6.01
C LEU A 19 24.44 9.04 -6.63
N LEU A 20 24.53 9.60 -7.84
CA LEU A 20 23.38 10.09 -8.61
C LEU A 20 22.39 8.97 -8.98
N ILE A 21 22.89 7.80 -9.39
CA ILE A 21 22.05 6.64 -9.68
C ILE A 21 21.33 6.15 -8.40
N CYS A 22 22.03 6.05 -7.27
CA CYS A 22 21.40 5.71 -5.99
C CYS A 22 20.36 6.76 -5.56
N ALA A 23 20.67 8.04 -5.70
CA ALA A 23 19.77 9.13 -5.34
C ALA A 23 18.49 9.11 -6.19
N SER A 24 18.62 8.92 -7.51
CA SER A 24 17.47 8.80 -8.41
C SER A 24 16.59 7.59 -8.12
N TYR A 25 17.19 6.43 -7.80
CA TYR A 25 16.44 5.24 -7.40
C TYR A 25 15.69 5.45 -6.07
N LEU A 26 16.34 6.07 -5.08
CA LEU A 26 15.70 6.44 -3.82
C LEU A 26 14.54 7.42 -4.03
N LEU A 27 14.74 8.42 -4.89
CA LEU A 27 13.71 9.39 -5.23
C LEU A 27 12.48 8.71 -5.86
N TYR A 28 12.71 7.80 -6.81
CA TYR A 28 11.67 6.98 -7.42
C TYR A 28 10.90 6.16 -6.35
N TYR A 29 11.62 5.51 -5.44
CA TYR A 29 11.02 4.71 -4.37
C TYR A 29 10.12 5.57 -3.46
N ILE A 30 10.62 6.74 -3.05
CA ILE A 30 9.90 7.64 -2.14
C ILE A 30 8.68 8.26 -2.83
N LEU A 31 8.80 8.70 -4.08
CA LEU A 31 7.73 9.39 -4.79
C LEU A 31 6.62 8.46 -5.24
N ILE A 32 6.93 7.23 -5.66
CA ILE A 32 5.93 6.34 -6.27
C ILE A 32 5.41 5.29 -5.29
N LYS A 33 6.30 4.63 -4.55
CA LYS A 33 5.90 3.46 -3.74
C LYS A 33 5.31 3.88 -2.39
N ARG A 34 5.96 4.82 -1.70
CA ARG A 34 5.55 5.30 -0.37
C ARG A 34 4.11 5.83 -0.31
N PRO A 35 3.61 6.66 -1.25
CA PRO A 35 2.23 7.15 -1.17
C PRO A 35 1.20 6.06 -1.46
N LYS A 36 1.52 5.07 -2.32
CA LYS A 36 0.62 3.94 -2.60
C LYS A 36 0.36 3.12 -1.35
N GLU A 37 1.40 2.81 -0.58
CA GLU A 37 1.26 2.06 0.67
C GLU A 37 0.49 2.83 1.75
N LYS A 38 0.72 4.15 1.87
CA LYS A 38 -0.04 4.99 2.80
C LYS A 38 -1.53 5.01 2.46
N LYS A 39 -1.87 5.19 1.17
CA LYS A 39 -3.28 5.18 0.73
C LYS A 39 -3.96 3.85 1.02
N LYS A 40 -3.26 2.73 0.81
CA LYS A 40 -3.80 1.40 1.14
C LYS A 40 -4.11 1.26 2.63
N LYS A 41 -3.19 1.63 3.51
CA LYS A 41 -3.42 1.55 4.97
C LYS A 41 -4.58 2.41 5.44
N VAL A 42 -4.72 3.62 4.90
CA VAL A 42 -5.85 4.50 5.21
C VAL A 42 -7.17 3.87 4.77
N ARG A 43 -7.20 3.31 3.56
CA ARG A 43 -8.38 2.62 3.02
C ARG A 43 -8.78 1.41 3.87
N GLU A 44 -7.81 0.54 4.20
CA GLU A 44 -8.03 -0.60 5.11
C GLU A 44 -8.59 -0.12 6.47
N SER A 45 -8.04 0.96 7.03
CA SER A 45 -8.53 1.55 8.29
C SER A 45 -9.97 2.05 8.20
N VAL A 46 -10.36 2.66 7.08
CA VAL A 46 -11.74 3.14 6.87
C VAL A 46 -12.70 1.96 6.77
N ILE A 47 -12.36 0.93 5.98
CA ILE A 47 -13.19 -0.27 5.84
C ILE A 47 -13.40 -0.94 7.20
N LEU A 48 -12.34 -1.12 7.98
CA LEU A 48 -12.42 -1.70 9.31
C LEU A 48 -13.24 -0.84 10.28
N SER A 49 -13.15 0.48 10.17
CA SER A 49 -13.98 1.40 10.96
C SER A 49 -15.47 1.26 10.64
N ILE A 50 -15.82 1.13 9.36
CA ILE A 50 -17.21 0.91 8.92
C ILE A 50 -17.73 -0.43 9.47
N ILE A 51 -16.96 -1.50 9.30
CA ILE A 51 -17.34 -2.83 9.81
C ILE A 51 -17.53 -2.79 11.33
N ARG A 52 -16.61 -2.14 12.06
CA ARG A 52 -16.67 -2.04 13.53
C ARG A 52 -17.87 -1.23 14.00
N SER A 53 -18.10 -0.06 13.42
CA SER A 53 -19.19 0.84 13.85
C SER A 53 -20.57 0.24 13.65
N ARG A 54 -20.75 -0.59 12.62
CA ARG A 54 -22.03 -1.24 12.29
C ARG A 54 -22.17 -2.66 12.84
N ASN A 55 -21.17 -3.15 13.60
CA ASN A 55 -21.10 -4.53 14.09
C ASN A 55 -21.27 -5.58 12.98
N GLY A 56 -20.71 -5.28 11.81
CA GLY A 56 -20.90 -5.99 10.56
C GLY A 56 -21.31 -5.06 9.43
N ALA A 57 -20.72 -5.25 8.24
CA ALA A 57 -21.06 -4.47 7.06
C ALA A 57 -21.13 -5.36 5.81
N THR A 58 -22.02 -5.04 4.89
CA THR A 58 -22.09 -5.69 3.58
C THR A 58 -21.06 -5.11 2.61
N VAL A 59 -20.86 -5.73 1.44
CA VAL A 59 -20.01 -5.15 0.38
C VAL A 59 -20.52 -3.77 -0.02
N ASP A 60 -21.84 -3.61 -0.15
CA ASP A 60 -22.46 -2.36 -0.59
C ASP A 60 -22.26 -1.24 0.43
N ASP A 61 -22.37 -1.56 1.74
CA ASP A 61 -22.08 -0.60 2.81
C ASP A 61 -20.65 -0.08 2.74
N ILE A 62 -19.70 -0.93 2.33
CA ILE A 62 -18.29 -0.58 2.20
C ILE A 62 -18.06 0.25 0.94
N ILE A 63 -18.67 -0.11 -0.19
CA ILE A 63 -18.62 0.66 -1.43
C ILE A 63 -19.10 2.09 -1.18
N ILE A 64 -20.27 2.23 -0.53
CA ILE A 64 -20.88 3.53 -0.24
C ILE A 64 -20.07 4.27 0.83
N GLY A 65 -19.77 3.62 1.96
CA GLY A 65 -19.16 4.26 3.12
C GLY A 65 -17.68 4.62 2.94
N ALA A 66 -16.94 3.88 2.11
CA ALA A 66 -15.53 4.15 1.82
C ALA A 66 -15.31 4.86 0.47
N HIS A 67 -16.38 5.13 -0.29
CA HIS A 67 -16.33 5.71 -1.65
C HIS A 67 -15.36 4.95 -2.57
N LEU A 68 -15.50 3.62 -2.60
CA LEU A 68 -14.66 2.73 -3.40
C LEU A 68 -15.43 2.16 -4.58
N SER A 69 -14.72 1.80 -5.65
CA SER A 69 -15.35 0.96 -6.69
C SER A 69 -15.64 -0.45 -6.16
N ALA A 70 -16.55 -1.17 -6.81
CA ALA A 70 -16.86 -2.55 -6.45
C ALA A 70 -15.62 -3.47 -6.53
N GLU A 71 -14.74 -3.23 -7.51
CA GLU A 71 -13.49 -3.96 -7.70
C GLU A 71 -12.49 -3.68 -6.56
N GLU A 72 -12.34 -2.41 -6.18
CA GLU A 72 -11.48 -2.01 -5.07
C GLU A 72 -11.97 -2.58 -3.74
N ALA A 73 -13.27 -2.46 -3.45
CA ALA A 73 -13.87 -3.01 -2.25
C ALA A 73 -13.70 -4.53 -2.18
N SER A 74 -13.94 -5.24 -3.29
CA SER A 74 -13.77 -6.69 -3.38
C SER A 74 -12.32 -7.12 -3.17
N SER A 75 -11.36 -6.39 -3.76
CA SER A 75 -9.93 -6.66 -3.60
C SER A 75 -9.46 -6.47 -2.15
N GLU A 76 -9.86 -5.38 -1.51
CA GLU A 76 -9.50 -5.09 -0.12
C GLU A 76 -10.18 -6.07 0.84
N LEU A 77 -11.47 -6.40 0.65
CA LEU A 77 -12.17 -7.41 1.44
C LEU A 77 -11.51 -8.78 1.35
N ARG A 78 -11.15 -9.23 0.14
CA ARG A 78 -10.38 -10.48 -0.05
C ARG A 78 -9.03 -10.42 0.67
N SER A 79 -8.33 -9.28 0.62
CA SER A 79 -7.07 -9.11 1.33
C SER A 79 -7.24 -9.15 2.85
N LEU A 80 -8.33 -8.60 3.40
CA LEU A 80 -8.61 -8.63 4.84
C LEU A 80 -9.07 -10.01 5.31
N LEU A 81 -9.87 -10.72 4.50
CA LEU A 81 -10.27 -12.11 4.74
C LEU A 81 -9.05 -13.05 4.76
N SER A 82 -8.16 -12.92 3.78
CA SER A 82 -6.97 -13.78 3.69
C SER A 82 -5.97 -13.54 4.83
N LYS A 83 -5.93 -12.32 5.38
CA LYS A 83 -5.18 -11.98 6.59
C LYS A 83 -5.87 -12.44 7.89
N GLY A 84 -7.12 -12.92 7.82
CA GLY A 84 -7.90 -13.32 8.99
C GLY A 84 -8.34 -12.15 9.88
N VAL A 85 -8.34 -10.91 9.37
CA VAL A 85 -8.75 -9.72 10.13
C VAL A 85 -10.28 -9.62 10.22
N ILE A 86 -10.96 -10.11 9.18
CA ILE A 86 -12.42 -10.16 9.09
C ILE A 86 -12.85 -11.58 8.71
N LYS A 87 -14.10 -11.90 9.00
CA LYS A 87 -14.78 -13.13 8.60
C LYS A 87 -16.11 -12.80 7.91
N SER A 88 -16.49 -13.61 6.94
CA SER A 88 -17.81 -13.55 6.31
C SER A 88 -18.81 -14.38 7.10
N VAL A 89 -19.94 -13.79 7.45
CA VAL A 89 -21.06 -14.44 8.12
C VAL A 89 -22.30 -14.18 7.28
N GLU A 90 -23.01 -15.24 6.93
CA GLU A 90 -24.28 -15.12 6.23
C GLU A 90 -25.40 -14.88 7.26
N ARG A 91 -26.19 -13.83 7.04
CA ARG A 91 -27.39 -13.50 7.84
C ARG A 91 -28.48 -13.06 6.89
N GLU A 92 -29.68 -13.63 7.03
CA GLU A 92 -30.86 -13.22 6.24
C GLU A 92 -30.62 -13.26 4.72
N GLY A 93 -29.83 -14.23 4.24
CA GLY A 93 -29.49 -14.38 2.81
C GLY A 93 -28.50 -13.33 2.28
N LYS A 94 -27.89 -12.54 3.15
CA LYS A 94 -26.84 -11.57 2.80
C LYS A 94 -25.53 -11.90 3.50
N ILE A 95 -24.43 -11.61 2.81
CA ILE A 95 -23.08 -11.79 3.35
C ILE A 95 -22.67 -10.52 4.10
N TYR A 96 -22.45 -10.66 5.41
CA TYR A 96 -21.89 -9.63 6.26
C TYR A 96 -20.44 -9.93 6.57
N TYR A 97 -19.59 -8.92 6.49
CA TYR A 97 -18.21 -8.98 6.96
C TYR A 97 -18.17 -8.42 8.38
N VAL A 98 -17.65 -9.22 9.31
CA VAL A 98 -17.47 -8.83 10.72
C VAL A 98 -15.99 -8.96 11.08
N ILE A 99 -15.53 -8.21 12.08
CA ILE A 99 -14.17 -8.37 12.61
C ILE A 99 -14.06 -9.78 13.22
N ALA A 100 -12.94 -10.46 12.93
CA ALA A 100 -12.70 -11.83 13.35
C ALA A 100 -12.68 -11.96 14.87
#